data_AF-X0TFH6-F1
#
_entry.id   AF-X0TFH6-F1
#
_cell.length_a   1.000
_cell.length_b   1.000
_cell.length_c   1.000
_cell.angle_alpha   90.00
_cell.angle_beta   90.00
_cell.angle_gamma   90.00
#
_symmetry.space_group_name_H-M   'P 1'
#
loop_
_entity.id
_entity.type
_entity.pdbx_description
1 polymer ?
#
loop_
_entity_poly.entity_id
_entity_poly.type
_entity_poly.pdbx_seq_one_letter_code
_entity_poly.pdbx_strand_id
1 'polypeptide(L)'
;MITPKKMQLAIGLTLALTYASAIGSEPNLPTIELEFVTKGSLGTEIEFSLEAEFEKPPPIKPSLAAIFTVQWRFEQTNEPNASDLLKTSAGKTLSALQRELLKTEQAFWLDCTVHKTPMGDDPPFGSATYVARAVSEEDAKKMAYALVEFLMRDEKADTRRMKEKHIRKLSQMQNEIKERIEKAKEEIERKGNEVPVANQKYMDAVRNSPYSLHPSSQVPDEVRKTIFEMDKMLDVLNIEIAGIQSKLSAIRKYSSQSEIRDSETLSTTLKEMAIRQEIELVGAESRRQAIMGVKRREEALYNQYEAFRDLKSEIVTLEYSVKRDEK
;
A
#
# COMPACT_ATOMS: atom_id res chain seq x y z
N MET A 1 27.84 49.39 -31.87
CA MET A 1 28.85 48.33 -31.63
C MET A 1 28.09 47.11 -31.15
N ILE A 2 28.02 46.08 -32.00
CA ILE A 2 27.27 44.86 -31.76
C ILE A 2 28.13 43.96 -30.88
N THR A 3 27.67 43.68 -29.66
CA THR A 3 28.27 42.68 -28.76
C THR A 3 28.25 41.31 -29.41
N PRO A 4 29.37 40.56 -29.44
CA PRO A 4 29.35 39.18 -29.92
C PRO A 4 28.53 38.32 -28.96
N LYS A 5 27.51 37.64 -29.49
CA LYS A 5 26.79 36.56 -28.80
C LYS A 5 27.81 35.51 -28.36
N LYS A 6 27.97 35.31 -27.05
CA LYS A 6 28.71 34.17 -26.51
C LYS A 6 27.97 32.90 -26.92
N MET A 7 28.52 32.14 -27.88
CA MET A 7 28.11 30.77 -28.11
C MET A 7 28.58 29.94 -26.91
N GLN A 8 27.65 29.48 -26.09
CA GLN A 8 27.90 28.45 -25.08
C GLN A 8 27.81 27.10 -25.78
N LEU A 9 28.91 26.36 -25.84
CA LEU A 9 28.92 24.97 -26.29
C LEU A 9 28.65 24.08 -25.07
N ALA A 10 27.63 23.23 -25.14
CA ALA A 10 27.49 22.09 -24.25
C ALA A 10 27.82 20.81 -25.03
N ILE A 11 28.53 19.87 -24.43
CA ILE A 11 28.85 18.58 -25.07
C ILE A 11 28.02 17.52 -24.34
N GLY A 12 27.03 16.97 -25.03
CA GLY A 12 26.23 15.85 -24.56
C GLY A 12 26.83 14.53 -25.01
N LEU A 13 26.93 13.58 -24.08
CA LEU A 13 27.45 12.25 -24.35
C LEU A 13 26.35 11.20 -24.09
N THR A 14 26.07 10.36 -25.08
CA THR A 14 25.10 9.26 -24.95
C THR A 14 25.90 7.95 -24.87
N LEU A 15 25.86 7.29 -23.71
CA LEU A 15 26.68 6.09 -23.45
C LEU A 15 25.78 4.85 -23.45
N ALA A 16 25.78 4.09 -24.55
CA ALA A 16 25.05 2.83 -24.66
C ALA A 16 25.95 1.66 -24.21
N LEU A 17 25.94 1.35 -22.91
CA LEU A 17 26.58 0.14 -22.41
C LEU A 17 25.65 -1.07 -22.59
N THR A 18 25.67 -1.69 -23.76
CA THR A 18 25.09 -3.02 -23.93
C THR A 18 26.03 -4.07 -23.34
N TYR A 19 25.85 -4.39 -22.05
CA TYR A 19 26.50 -5.53 -21.41
C TYR A 19 25.83 -6.84 -21.88
N ALA A 20 26.23 -7.33 -23.05
CA ALA A 20 25.97 -8.70 -23.42
C ALA A 20 26.83 -9.61 -22.53
N SER A 21 26.15 -10.43 -21.73
CA SER A 21 26.74 -11.46 -20.88
C SER A 21 27.46 -12.51 -21.73
N ALA A 22 28.75 -12.29 -22.02
CA ALA A 22 29.65 -13.31 -22.51
C ALA A 22 30.45 -13.88 -21.34
N ILE A 23 29.91 -14.94 -20.73
CA ILE A 23 30.64 -15.81 -19.81
C ILE A 23 31.70 -16.53 -20.65
N GLY A 24 32.99 -16.21 -20.47
CA GLY A 24 34.07 -17.13 -20.85
C GLY A 24 35.25 -16.60 -21.67
N SER A 25 35.47 -15.29 -21.82
CA SER A 25 36.74 -14.78 -22.38
C SER A 25 37.39 -13.78 -21.42
N GLU A 26 38.72 -13.87 -21.29
CA GLU A 26 39.55 -12.95 -20.49
C GLU A 26 39.15 -11.49 -20.78
N PRO A 27 39.07 -10.61 -19.76
CA PRO A 27 38.52 -9.29 -19.94
C PRO A 27 39.59 -8.41 -20.59
N ASN A 28 39.69 -8.47 -21.92
CA ASN A 28 40.05 -7.28 -22.66
C ASN A 28 38.95 -6.28 -22.36
N LEU A 29 39.23 -5.32 -21.48
CA LEU A 29 38.32 -4.21 -21.21
C LEU A 29 37.93 -3.64 -22.58
N PRO A 30 36.63 -3.58 -22.92
CA PRO A 30 36.21 -3.06 -24.20
C PRO A 30 36.79 -1.65 -24.36
N THR A 31 37.45 -1.36 -25.48
CA THR A 31 37.91 -0.01 -25.80
C THR A 31 36.70 0.90 -25.77
N ILE A 32 36.66 1.82 -24.82
CA ILE A 32 35.53 2.73 -24.63
C ILE A 32 35.65 3.82 -25.69
N GLU A 33 34.88 3.70 -26.76
CA GLU A 33 34.70 4.78 -27.72
C GLU A 33 33.62 5.72 -27.20
N LEU A 34 34.02 6.96 -26.93
CA LEU A 34 33.14 8.03 -26.45
C LEU A 34 32.71 8.90 -27.64
N GLU A 35 31.41 8.99 -27.91
CA GLU A 35 30.86 9.90 -28.92
C GLU A 35 30.48 11.24 -28.29
N PHE A 36 31.00 12.34 -28.84
CA PHE A 36 30.79 13.69 -28.32
C PHE A 36 29.88 14.48 -29.26
N VAL A 37 28.72 14.92 -28.78
CA VAL A 37 27.77 15.72 -29.57
C VAL A 37 27.63 17.11 -28.98
N THR A 38 27.78 18.16 -29.80
CA THR A 38 27.55 19.55 -29.37
C THR A 38 26.05 19.86 -29.33
N LYS A 39 25.56 20.32 -28.18
CA LYS A 39 24.16 20.61 -27.86
C LYS A 39 23.69 21.91 -28.55
N GLY A 40 23.57 21.84 -29.88
CA GLY A 40 22.76 22.74 -30.71
C GLY A 40 21.68 21.97 -31.49
N SER A 41 21.64 20.64 -31.42
CA SER A 41 20.82 19.76 -32.28
C SER A 41 19.96 18.72 -31.55
N LEU A 42 20.09 18.55 -30.23
CA LEU A 42 19.28 17.63 -29.43
C LEU A 42 18.26 18.44 -28.63
N GLY A 43 17.02 18.47 -29.08
CA GLY A 43 15.89 19.23 -28.51
C GLY A 43 15.42 18.79 -27.12
N THR A 44 16.33 18.49 -26.21
CA THR A 44 16.04 18.27 -24.79
C THR A 44 16.30 19.56 -24.00
N GLU A 45 15.22 20.15 -23.51
CA GLU A 45 15.21 21.23 -22.51
C GLU A 45 15.88 20.75 -21.21
N ILE A 46 17.20 20.84 -21.17
CA ILE A 46 17.90 21.00 -19.89
C ILE A 46 18.50 22.40 -19.98
N GLU A 47 17.80 23.38 -19.42
CA GLU A 47 18.29 24.74 -19.23
C GLU A 47 19.45 24.71 -18.22
N PHE A 48 20.65 24.46 -18.73
CA PHE A 48 21.85 24.50 -17.92
C PHE A 48 22.46 25.89 -18.01
N SER A 49 22.14 26.75 -17.05
CA SER A 49 22.84 28.02 -16.94
C SER A 49 24.26 27.74 -16.44
N LEU A 50 25.27 27.97 -17.29
CA LEU A 50 26.68 28.00 -16.88
C LEU A 50 26.94 29.09 -15.82
N GLU A 51 25.97 30.01 -15.65
CA GLU A 51 25.85 30.96 -14.57
C GLU A 51 24.98 30.34 -13.46
N ALA A 52 25.47 29.29 -12.81
CA ALA A 52 24.89 28.92 -11.53
C ALA A 52 25.06 30.09 -10.56
N GLU A 53 24.01 30.44 -9.84
CA GLU A 53 23.96 31.47 -8.80
C GLU A 53 24.86 31.06 -7.61
N PHE A 54 26.17 31.10 -7.79
CA PHE A 54 27.09 31.04 -6.68
C PHE A 54 27.24 32.43 -6.09
N GLU A 55 27.13 32.55 -4.77
CA GLU A 55 27.27 33.83 -4.04
C GLU A 55 28.59 34.57 -4.34
N LYS A 56 29.59 33.86 -4.87
CA LYS A 56 30.86 34.44 -5.34
C LYS A 56 31.21 33.91 -6.75
N PRO A 57 31.61 34.80 -7.68
CA PRO A 57 32.05 34.38 -9.01
C PRO A 57 33.30 33.50 -8.89
N PRO A 58 33.38 32.38 -9.63
CA PRO A 58 34.54 31.49 -9.55
C PRO A 58 35.82 32.18 -10.01
N PRO A 59 36.98 31.78 -9.47
CA PRO A 59 38.28 32.26 -9.93
C PRO A 59 38.58 31.85 -11.38
N ILE A 60 37.92 30.80 -11.89
CA ILE A 60 38.06 30.28 -13.25
C ILE A 60 36.66 30.14 -13.85
N LYS A 61 36.38 30.85 -14.95
CA LYS A 61 35.09 30.76 -15.64
C LYS A 61 35.09 29.55 -16.60
N PRO A 62 34.25 28.52 -16.36
CA PRO A 62 34.14 27.41 -17.30
C PRO A 62 33.49 27.88 -18.60
N SER A 63 33.93 27.32 -19.74
CA SER A 63 33.39 27.63 -21.07
C SER A 63 32.50 26.50 -21.60
N LEU A 64 32.67 25.29 -21.07
CA LEU A 64 32.02 24.07 -21.52
C LEU A 64 31.57 23.23 -20.32
N ALA A 65 30.66 22.30 -20.58
CA ALA A 65 30.34 21.23 -19.65
C ALA A 65 30.23 19.92 -20.42
N ALA A 66 30.76 18.86 -19.81
CA ALA A 66 30.56 17.50 -20.25
C ALA A 66 29.47 16.89 -19.37
N ILE A 67 28.38 16.46 -20.00
CA ILE A 67 27.19 15.95 -19.33
C ILE A 67 27.07 14.46 -19.63
N PHE A 68 26.87 13.67 -18.59
CA PHE A 68 26.82 12.21 -18.68
C PHE A 68 25.68 11.70 -17.82
N THR A 69 24.80 10.89 -18.39
CA THR A 69 23.78 10.20 -17.61
C THR A 69 24.15 8.73 -17.49
N VAL A 70 24.30 8.25 -16.26
CA VAL A 70 24.56 6.84 -15.97
C VAL A 70 23.30 6.23 -15.37
N GLN A 71 22.95 5.08 -15.90
CA GLN A 71 21.86 4.23 -15.44
C GLN A 71 22.44 3.03 -14.70
N TRP A 72 21.94 2.71 -13.51
CA TRP A 72 22.43 1.55 -12.74
C TRP A 72 21.33 0.59 -12.35
N ARG A 73 21.70 -0.63 -11.93
CA ARG A 73 20.76 -1.65 -11.45
C ARG A 73 20.96 -2.01 -9.97
N PHE A 74 21.89 -1.34 -9.30
CA PHE A 74 22.30 -1.59 -7.91
C PHE A 74 22.72 -0.27 -7.26
N GLU A 75 22.48 -0.10 -5.95
CA GLU A 75 22.86 1.09 -5.18
C GLU A 75 24.30 1.56 -5.52
N GLN A 76 24.45 2.79 -6.07
CA GLN A 76 25.77 3.36 -6.33
C GLN A 76 26.43 3.73 -5.00
N THR A 77 27.59 3.16 -4.74
CA THR A 77 28.30 3.32 -3.46
C THR A 77 29.19 4.54 -3.41
N ASN A 78 29.60 5.08 -4.55
CA ASN A 78 30.60 6.13 -4.62
C ASN A 78 30.17 7.24 -5.56
N GLU A 79 29.87 8.41 -4.99
CA GLU A 79 29.74 9.66 -5.73
C GLU A 79 31.17 10.18 -6.02
N PRO A 80 31.61 10.22 -7.30
CA PRO A 80 32.90 10.80 -7.63
C PRO A 80 32.94 12.25 -7.17
N ASN A 81 33.97 12.62 -6.42
CA ASN A 81 34.32 14.03 -6.24
C ASN A 81 35.47 14.40 -7.19
N ALA A 82 35.71 15.70 -7.33
CA ALA A 82 36.74 16.21 -8.22
C ALA A 82 38.16 15.67 -7.90
N SER A 83 38.44 15.36 -6.63
CA SER A 83 39.73 14.80 -6.21
C SER A 83 39.92 13.35 -6.70
N ASP A 84 38.84 12.59 -6.79
CA ASP A 84 38.88 11.20 -7.26
C ASP A 84 39.04 11.13 -8.78
N LEU A 85 38.41 12.05 -9.50
CA LEU A 85 38.61 12.20 -10.94
C LEU A 85 40.07 12.54 -11.27
N LEU A 86 40.76 13.34 -10.45
CA LEU A 86 42.19 13.64 -10.63
C LEU A 86 43.12 12.44 -10.43
N LYS A 87 42.66 11.37 -9.76
CA LYS A 87 43.46 10.15 -9.50
C LYS A 87 43.44 9.16 -10.66
N THR A 88 42.56 9.35 -11.65
CA THR A 88 42.42 8.47 -12.83
C THR A 88 43.53 8.76 -13.86
N SER A 89 43.71 7.89 -14.84
CA SER A 89 44.72 8.10 -15.91
C SER A 89 44.37 9.34 -16.72
N ALA A 90 43.11 9.49 -17.12
CA ALA A 90 42.66 10.65 -17.88
C ALA A 90 42.72 11.94 -17.05
N GLY A 91 42.34 11.91 -15.76
CA GLY A 91 42.38 13.06 -14.87
C GLY A 91 43.79 13.64 -14.66
N LYS A 92 44.81 12.77 -14.66
CA LYS A 92 46.22 13.18 -14.60
C LYS A 92 46.72 13.92 -15.84
N THR A 93 45.96 13.93 -16.94
CA THR A 93 46.35 14.58 -18.21
C THR A 93 45.58 15.88 -18.48
N LEU A 94 44.72 16.31 -17.54
CA LEU A 94 43.99 17.57 -17.63
C LEU A 94 44.93 18.77 -17.61
N SER A 95 44.51 19.86 -18.26
CA SER A 95 45.25 21.13 -18.28
C SER A 95 45.44 21.70 -16.87
N ALA A 96 46.46 22.54 -16.67
CA ALA A 96 46.71 23.17 -15.37
C ALA A 96 45.49 23.99 -14.89
N LEU A 97 44.85 24.74 -15.80
CA LEU A 97 43.65 25.52 -15.51
C LEU A 97 42.46 24.62 -15.11
N GLN A 98 42.28 23.48 -15.78
CA GLN A 98 41.23 22.53 -15.43
C GLN A 98 41.47 21.89 -14.06
N ARG A 99 42.72 21.59 -13.68
CA ARG A 99 43.05 21.06 -12.36
C ARG A 99 42.79 22.08 -11.24
N GLU A 100 43.09 23.35 -11.48
CA GLU A 100 42.75 24.41 -10.52
C GLU A 100 41.22 24.58 -10.41
N LEU A 101 40.49 24.47 -11.53
CA LEU A 101 39.02 24.49 -11.51
C LEU A 101 38.50 23.35 -10.62
N LEU A 102 38.99 22.11 -10.79
CA LEU A 102 38.59 20.92 -10.02
C LEU A 102 38.85 21.00 -8.51
N LYS A 103 39.65 21.95 -8.03
CA LYS A 103 39.78 22.20 -6.58
C LYS A 103 38.61 22.98 -6.00
N THR A 104 37.74 23.52 -6.86
CA THR A 104 36.54 24.27 -6.46
C THR A 104 35.32 23.36 -6.46
N GLU A 105 34.36 23.64 -5.58
CA GLU A 105 33.06 22.95 -5.52
C GLU A 105 32.22 23.16 -6.79
N GLN A 106 32.60 24.09 -7.66
CA GLN A 106 31.85 24.46 -8.86
C GLN A 106 32.24 23.65 -10.11
N ALA A 107 33.32 22.87 -10.04
CA ALA A 107 33.85 22.15 -11.19
C ALA A 107 33.07 20.88 -11.53
N PHE A 108 32.34 20.36 -10.54
CA PHE A 108 31.65 19.11 -10.64
C PHE A 108 30.30 19.23 -9.96
N TRP A 109 29.25 18.86 -10.67
CA TRP A 109 27.91 18.80 -10.13
C TRP A 109 27.30 17.45 -10.45
N LEU A 110 26.53 16.93 -9.50
CA LEU A 110 25.88 15.64 -9.56
C LEU A 110 24.40 15.83 -9.29
N ASP A 111 23.57 15.55 -10.29
CA ASP A 111 22.14 15.37 -10.09
C ASP A 111 21.85 13.89 -9.91
N CYS A 112 21.58 13.48 -8.68
CA CYS A 112 21.17 12.12 -8.38
C CYS A 112 19.65 12.06 -8.31
N THR A 113 19.02 11.55 -9.38
CA THR A 113 17.60 11.18 -9.30
C THR A 113 17.48 9.70 -8.93
N VAL A 114 17.32 9.45 -7.63
CA VAL A 114 17.00 8.10 -7.14
C VAL A 114 15.53 7.83 -7.41
N HIS A 115 15.22 7.16 -8.52
CA HIS A 115 13.89 6.58 -8.73
C HIS A 115 13.72 5.40 -7.77
N LYS A 116 13.17 5.67 -6.57
CA LYS A 116 12.64 4.62 -5.70
C LYS A 116 11.32 4.15 -6.27
N THR A 117 11.33 3.15 -7.15
CA THR A 117 10.09 2.52 -7.60
C THR A 117 9.65 1.43 -6.62
N PRO A 118 8.41 1.48 -6.12
CA PRO A 118 7.79 0.34 -5.45
C PRO A 118 7.24 -0.61 -6.52
N MET A 119 8.09 -1.50 -7.05
CA MET A 119 7.76 -2.60 -7.99
C MET A 119 7.02 -2.24 -9.30
N GLY A 120 7.68 -2.49 -10.45
CA GLY A 120 7.05 -2.56 -11.79
C GLY A 120 8.06 -2.58 -12.95
N ASP A 121 8.11 -3.70 -13.68
CA ASP A 121 8.65 -4.04 -15.03
C ASP A 121 9.92 -3.34 -15.58
N ASP A 122 11.10 -3.68 -15.01
CA ASP A 122 12.48 -3.77 -15.57
C ASP A 122 13.15 -2.64 -16.43
N PRO A 123 14.50 -2.42 -16.35
CA PRO A 123 15.22 -1.52 -15.41
C PRO A 123 15.84 -0.27 -16.11
N PRO A 124 16.25 0.81 -15.38
CA PRO A 124 17.23 0.73 -14.28
C PRO A 124 16.83 1.39 -12.96
N PHE A 125 17.36 0.81 -11.87
CA PHE A 125 17.36 1.37 -10.53
C PHE A 125 18.15 2.68 -10.53
N GLY A 126 17.47 3.82 -10.51
CA GLY A 126 18.11 5.13 -10.40
C GLY A 126 18.90 5.58 -11.63
N SER A 127 19.03 6.89 -11.76
CA SER A 127 19.91 7.52 -12.74
C SER A 127 20.63 8.70 -12.09
N ALA A 128 21.88 8.91 -12.47
CA ALA A 128 22.62 10.10 -12.09
C ALA A 128 23.05 10.81 -13.35
N THR A 129 22.81 12.11 -13.36
CA THR A 129 23.37 12.99 -14.36
C THR A 129 24.56 13.70 -13.75
N TYR A 130 25.73 13.32 -14.22
CA TYR A 130 27.01 13.92 -13.89
C TYR A 130 27.28 15.10 -14.81
N VAL A 131 27.66 16.24 -14.24
CA VAL A 131 28.03 17.43 -14.98
C VAL A 131 29.42 17.87 -14.56
N ALA A 132 30.39 17.63 -15.43
CA ALA A 132 31.76 18.08 -15.25
C ALA A 132 32.00 19.35 -16.06
N ARG A 133 32.28 20.47 -15.39
CA ARG A 133 32.59 21.73 -16.07
C ARG A 133 34.02 21.72 -16.58
N ALA A 134 34.22 22.31 -17.75
CA ALA A 134 35.50 22.31 -18.44
C ALA A 134 35.90 23.70 -18.95
N VAL A 135 37.21 23.95 -18.94
CA VAL A 135 37.82 25.19 -19.47
C VAL A 135 38.06 25.11 -20.98
N SER A 136 38.19 23.89 -21.52
CA SER A 136 38.42 23.63 -22.95
C SER A 136 37.73 22.35 -23.41
N GLU A 137 37.56 22.18 -24.73
CA GLU A 137 36.93 20.98 -25.30
C GLU A 137 37.75 19.73 -25.00
N GLU A 138 39.08 19.85 -25.07
CA GLU A 138 40.00 18.76 -24.76
C GLU A 138 39.89 18.34 -23.29
N ASP A 139 39.77 19.32 -22.38
CA ASP A 139 39.53 19.05 -20.97
C ASP A 139 38.16 18.41 -20.73
N ALA A 140 37.12 18.82 -21.46
CA ALA A 140 35.79 18.20 -21.38
C ALA A 140 35.83 16.71 -21.76
N LYS A 141 36.56 16.37 -22.83
CA LYS A 141 36.77 14.97 -23.26
C LYS A 141 37.55 14.17 -22.21
N LYS A 142 38.64 14.72 -21.69
CA LYS A 142 39.45 14.07 -20.64
C LYS A 142 38.67 13.89 -19.33
N MET A 143 37.80 14.84 -18.98
CA MET A 143 36.90 14.73 -17.83
C MET A 143 35.89 13.60 -18.00
N ALA A 144 35.36 13.40 -19.22
CA ALA A 144 34.50 12.27 -19.55
C ALA A 144 35.20 10.93 -19.33
N TYR A 145 36.40 10.78 -19.89
CA TYR A 145 37.21 9.59 -19.71
C TYR A 145 37.58 9.34 -18.25
N ALA A 146 37.93 10.41 -17.50
CA ALA A 146 38.27 10.31 -16.08
C ALA A 146 37.09 9.80 -15.24
N LEU A 147 35.87 10.26 -15.54
CA LEU A 147 34.66 9.81 -14.85
C LEU A 147 34.37 8.34 -15.15
N VAL A 148 34.48 7.92 -16.42
CA VAL A 148 34.27 6.53 -16.82
C VAL A 148 35.31 5.60 -16.17
N GLU A 149 36.57 5.99 -16.15
CA GLU A 149 37.65 5.23 -15.48
C GLU A 149 37.38 5.09 -13.97
N PHE A 150 36.86 6.12 -13.31
CA PHE A 150 36.48 6.07 -11.90
C PHE A 150 35.37 5.05 -11.65
N LEU A 151 34.28 5.13 -12.43
CA LEU A 151 33.13 4.24 -12.30
C LEU A 151 33.49 2.77 -12.57
N MET A 152 34.44 2.50 -13.47
CA MET A 152 34.92 1.13 -13.76
C MET A 152 35.90 0.59 -12.71
N ARG A 153 36.58 1.45 -11.94
CA ARG A 153 37.58 1.03 -10.94
C ARG A 153 36.95 0.33 -9.74
N ASP A 154 35.69 0.64 -9.45
CA ASP A 154 34.93 0.17 -8.27
C ASP A 154 34.28 -1.22 -8.45
N GLU A 155 34.43 -1.85 -9.63
CA GLU A 155 33.77 -3.12 -9.95
C GLU A 155 34.42 -4.38 -9.32
N LYS A 156 35.59 -4.31 -8.69
CA LYS A 156 36.43 -5.52 -8.52
C LYS A 156 36.20 -6.38 -7.27
N ALA A 157 35.50 -5.93 -6.23
CA ALA A 157 35.19 -6.79 -5.07
C ALA A 157 33.87 -6.47 -4.35
N ASP A 158 33.65 -5.21 -3.98
CA ASP A 158 32.47 -4.83 -3.17
C ASP A 158 31.18 -4.86 -3.98
N THR A 159 31.24 -4.41 -5.25
CA THR A 159 30.13 -4.52 -6.21
C THR A 159 29.69 -5.98 -6.42
N ARG A 160 30.62 -6.94 -6.43
CA ARG A 160 30.32 -8.37 -6.58
C ARG A 160 29.59 -8.93 -5.34
N ARG A 161 30.10 -8.61 -4.13
CA ARG A 161 29.46 -9.01 -2.87
C ARG A 161 28.06 -8.42 -2.71
N MET A 162 27.85 -7.17 -3.14
CA MET A 162 26.54 -6.53 -3.10
C MET A 162 25.57 -7.13 -4.11
N LYS A 163 26.01 -7.45 -5.33
CA LYS A 163 25.22 -8.21 -6.31
C LYS A 163 24.79 -9.55 -5.74
N GLU A 164 25.71 -10.30 -5.15
CA GLU A 164 25.40 -11.60 -4.50
C GLU A 164 24.38 -11.44 -3.35
N LYS A 165 24.54 -10.42 -2.50
CA LYS A 165 23.59 -10.13 -1.40
C LYS A 165 22.21 -9.73 -1.93
N HIS A 166 22.16 -8.93 -3.00
CA HIS A 166 20.92 -8.49 -3.63
C HIS A 166 20.20 -9.66 -4.29
N ILE A 167 20.92 -10.50 -5.04
CA ILE A 167 20.38 -11.74 -5.64
C ILE A 167 19.81 -12.63 -4.54
N ARG A 168 20.54 -12.85 -3.43
CA ARG A 168 20.02 -13.64 -2.29
C ARG A 168 18.73 -13.04 -1.71
N LYS A 169 18.67 -11.71 -1.55
CA LYS A 169 17.46 -11.03 -1.05
C LYS A 169 16.29 -11.19 -2.00
N LEU A 170 16.50 -11.02 -3.30
CA LEU A 170 15.46 -11.24 -4.31
C LEU A 170 14.99 -12.71 -4.33
N SER A 171 15.92 -13.67 -4.24
CA SER A 171 15.57 -15.09 -4.15
C SER A 171 14.77 -15.42 -2.88
N GLN A 172 15.11 -14.81 -1.74
CA GLN A 172 14.32 -14.95 -0.50
C GLN A 172 12.92 -14.39 -0.67
N MET A 173 12.79 -13.16 -1.19
CA MET A 173 11.48 -12.55 -1.45
C MET A 173 10.65 -13.37 -2.44
N GLN A 174 11.27 -13.92 -3.48
CA GLN A 174 10.59 -14.79 -4.44
C GLN A 174 10.07 -16.08 -3.77
N ASN A 175 10.84 -16.69 -2.87
CA ASN A 175 10.41 -17.86 -2.13
C ASN A 175 9.27 -17.53 -1.16
N GLU A 176 9.35 -16.41 -0.44
CA GLU A 176 8.27 -15.95 0.45
C GLU A 176 6.97 -15.68 -0.31
N ILE A 177 7.05 -15.07 -1.50
CA ILE A 177 5.88 -14.84 -2.37
C ILE A 177 5.29 -16.18 -2.83
N LYS A 178 6.13 -17.13 -3.27
CA LYS A 178 5.67 -18.47 -3.65
C LYS A 178 4.96 -19.19 -2.50
N GLU A 179 5.55 -19.20 -1.30
CA GLU A 179 4.92 -19.82 -0.12
C GLU A 179 3.58 -19.16 0.23
N ARG A 180 3.48 -17.82 0.11
CA ARG A 180 2.22 -17.10 0.34
C ARG A 180 1.16 -17.46 -0.70
N ILE A 181 1.53 -17.58 -1.97
CA ILE A 181 0.63 -17.98 -3.05
C ILE A 181 0.12 -19.40 -2.84
N GLU A 182 1.01 -20.36 -2.53
CA GLU A 182 0.61 -21.75 -2.28
C GLU A 182 -0.35 -21.86 -1.09
N LYS A 183 -0.04 -21.21 0.04
CA LYS A 183 -0.95 -21.15 1.19
C LYS A 183 -2.31 -20.54 0.86
N ALA A 184 -2.33 -19.46 0.07
CA ALA A 184 -3.57 -18.84 -0.35
C ALA A 184 -4.38 -19.75 -1.28
N LYS A 185 -3.73 -20.52 -2.18
CA LYS A 185 -4.38 -21.51 -3.05
C LYS A 185 -5.00 -22.65 -2.24
N GLU A 186 -4.26 -23.20 -1.27
CA GLU A 186 -4.77 -24.22 -0.34
C GLU A 186 -5.99 -23.72 0.46
N GLU A 187 -5.95 -22.47 0.94
CA GLU A 187 -7.08 -21.87 1.64
C GLU A 187 -8.30 -21.62 0.74
N ILE A 188 -8.08 -21.18 -0.51
CA ILE A 188 -9.15 -21.03 -1.51
C ILE A 188 -9.82 -22.38 -1.77
N GLU A 189 -9.05 -23.44 -1.96
CA GLU A 189 -9.60 -24.78 -2.20
C GLU A 189 -10.40 -25.27 -0.98
N ARG A 190 -9.82 -25.17 0.22
CA ARG A 190 -10.49 -25.57 1.46
C ARG A 190 -11.80 -24.81 1.67
N LYS A 191 -11.78 -23.47 1.60
CA LYS A 191 -12.98 -22.64 1.79
C LYS A 191 -13.96 -22.81 0.63
N GLY A 192 -13.48 -23.03 -0.58
CA GLY A 192 -14.30 -23.34 -1.76
C GLY A 192 -15.14 -24.60 -1.56
N ASN A 193 -14.61 -25.61 -0.86
CA ASN A 193 -15.37 -26.80 -0.47
C ASN A 193 -16.37 -26.54 0.66
N GLU A 194 -16.13 -25.53 1.52
CA GLU A 194 -17.03 -25.14 2.62
C GLU A 194 -18.24 -24.29 2.13
N VAL A 195 -18.08 -23.53 1.05
CA VAL A 195 -19.14 -22.66 0.50
C VAL A 195 -20.44 -23.41 0.13
N PRO A 196 -20.42 -24.54 -0.62
CA PRO A 196 -21.62 -25.30 -0.91
C PRO A 196 -22.33 -25.79 0.36
N VAL A 197 -21.56 -26.19 1.38
CA VAL A 197 -22.10 -26.67 2.66
C VAL A 197 -22.78 -25.53 3.43
N ALA A 198 -22.14 -24.36 3.49
CA ALA A 198 -22.72 -23.17 4.13
C ALA A 198 -23.98 -22.69 3.41
N ASN A 199 -23.96 -22.66 2.07
CA ASN A 199 -25.13 -22.31 1.26
C ASN A 199 -26.28 -23.30 1.47
N GLN A 200 -25.99 -24.61 1.50
CA GLN A 200 -27.02 -25.62 1.73
C GLN A 200 -27.66 -25.47 3.11
N LYS A 201 -26.86 -25.26 4.17
CA LYS A 201 -27.37 -24.99 5.53
C LYS A 201 -28.30 -23.79 5.55
N TYR A 202 -27.92 -22.69 4.90
CA TYR A 202 -28.75 -21.51 4.78
C TYR A 202 -30.07 -21.81 4.04
N MET A 203 -30.00 -22.47 2.88
CA MET A 203 -31.19 -22.82 2.09
C MET A 203 -32.13 -23.78 2.82
N ASP A 204 -31.59 -24.73 3.58
CA ASP A 204 -32.36 -25.64 4.42
C ASP A 204 -33.07 -24.88 5.55
N ALA A 205 -32.41 -23.90 6.17
CA ALA A 205 -33.03 -23.07 7.19
C ALA A 205 -34.12 -22.16 6.63
N VAL A 206 -33.93 -21.59 5.43
CA VAL A 206 -34.99 -20.85 4.72
C VAL A 206 -36.19 -21.76 4.47
N ARG A 207 -35.95 -22.98 3.94
CA ARG A 207 -37.02 -23.93 3.61
C ARG A 207 -37.77 -24.44 4.84
N ASN A 208 -37.07 -24.63 5.95
CA ASN A 208 -37.64 -25.08 7.22
C ASN A 208 -38.21 -23.92 8.06
N SER A 209 -38.15 -22.69 7.55
CA SER A 209 -38.77 -21.56 8.23
C SER A 209 -40.30 -21.74 8.25
N PRO A 210 -40.96 -21.53 9.40
CA PRO A 210 -42.42 -21.59 9.50
C PRO A 210 -43.10 -20.46 8.71
N TYR A 211 -42.37 -19.39 8.40
CA TYR A 211 -42.78 -18.39 7.44
C TYR A 211 -42.29 -18.86 6.08
N SER A 212 -43.17 -18.93 5.08
CA SER A 212 -42.82 -19.31 3.70
C SER A 212 -41.94 -18.23 3.06
N LEU A 213 -40.71 -18.08 3.56
CA LEU A 213 -39.68 -17.24 3.00
C LEU A 213 -39.33 -17.84 1.65
N HIS A 214 -39.81 -17.20 0.59
CA HIS A 214 -39.38 -17.59 -0.75
C HIS A 214 -37.86 -17.37 -0.81
N PRO A 215 -37.05 -18.29 -1.36
CA PRO A 215 -35.60 -18.15 -1.46
C PRO A 215 -35.15 -17.07 -2.47
N SER A 216 -35.85 -15.94 -2.49
CA SER A 216 -35.48 -14.74 -3.25
C SER A 216 -34.28 -14.07 -2.60
N SER A 217 -33.64 -13.16 -3.34
CA SER A 217 -32.54 -12.33 -2.85
C SER A 217 -32.92 -11.39 -1.69
N GLN A 218 -34.20 -11.31 -1.31
CA GLN A 218 -34.71 -10.37 -0.29
C GLN A 218 -34.80 -10.99 1.11
N VAL A 219 -34.57 -12.29 1.26
CA VAL A 219 -34.65 -12.98 2.57
C VAL A 219 -33.81 -12.29 3.66
N PRO A 220 -32.54 -11.88 3.44
CA PRO A 220 -31.76 -11.23 4.50
C PRO A 220 -32.36 -9.90 4.99
N ASP A 221 -32.97 -9.13 4.08
CA ASP A 221 -33.60 -7.85 4.42
C ASP A 221 -34.93 -8.04 5.14
N GLU A 222 -35.72 -9.04 4.72
CA GLU A 222 -36.95 -9.44 5.40
C GLU A 222 -36.68 -9.95 6.82
N VAL A 223 -35.64 -10.76 7.00
CA VAL A 223 -35.20 -11.27 8.31
C VAL A 223 -34.77 -10.12 9.22
N ARG A 224 -33.93 -9.20 8.73
CA ARG A 224 -33.53 -8.00 9.48
C ARG A 224 -34.72 -7.12 9.88
N LYS A 225 -35.64 -6.90 8.95
CA LYS A 225 -36.86 -6.13 9.21
C LYS A 225 -37.71 -6.80 10.29
N THR A 226 -37.86 -8.12 10.23
CA THR A 226 -38.60 -8.90 11.22
C THR A 226 -37.95 -8.80 12.60
N ILE A 227 -36.63 -8.97 12.71
CA ILE A 227 -35.88 -8.80 13.98
C ILE A 227 -36.15 -7.41 14.57
N PHE A 228 -36.06 -6.36 13.74
CA PHE A 228 -36.31 -4.98 14.16
C PHE A 228 -37.77 -4.75 14.63
N GLU A 229 -38.75 -5.33 13.94
CA GLU A 229 -40.15 -5.27 14.36
C GLU A 229 -40.38 -6.02 15.68
N MET A 230 -39.75 -7.19 15.86
CA MET A 230 -39.80 -7.94 17.12
C MET A 230 -39.18 -7.14 18.28
N ASP A 231 -38.06 -6.44 18.05
CA ASP A 231 -37.45 -5.57 19.06
C ASP A 231 -38.39 -4.46 19.52
N LYS A 232 -39.04 -3.78 18.58
CA LYS A 232 -40.06 -2.78 18.91
C LYS A 232 -41.20 -3.36 19.75
N MET A 233 -41.69 -4.54 19.39
CA MET A 233 -42.76 -5.20 20.15
C MET A 233 -42.29 -5.61 21.55
N LEU A 234 -41.04 -6.05 21.70
CA LEU A 234 -40.45 -6.37 23.00
C LEU A 234 -40.34 -5.14 23.88
N ASP A 235 -39.93 -3.99 23.34
CA ASP A 235 -39.84 -2.74 24.08
C ASP A 235 -41.21 -2.31 24.62
N VAL A 236 -42.25 -2.35 23.76
CA VAL A 236 -43.63 -2.05 24.17
C VAL A 236 -44.11 -3.00 25.26
N LEU A 237 -43.86 -4.31 25.11
CA LEU A 237 -44.26 -5.30 26.12
C LEU A 237 -43.51 -5.13 27.43
N ASN A 238 -42.22 -4.78 27.40
CA ASN A 238 -41.45 -4.52 28.61
C ASN A 238 -42.02 -3.32 29.39
N ILE A 239 -42.48 -2.28 28.69
CA ILE A 239 -43.18 -1.14 29.31
C ILE A 239 -44.54 -1.58 29.90
N GLU A 240 -45.33 -2.36 29.14
CA GLU A 240 -46.63 -2.88 29.61
C GLU A 240 -46.46 -3.73 30.89
N ILE A 241 -45.53 -4.68 30.89
CA ILE A 241 -45.21 -5.55 32.02
C ILE A 241 -44.79 -4.72 33.24
N ALA A 242 -43.90 -3.74 33.06
CA ALA A 242 -43.48 -2.85 34.15
C ALA A 242 -44.67 -2.06 34.74
N GLY A 243 -45.60 -1.61 33.88
CA GLY A 243 -46.83 -0.95 34.29
C GLY A 243 -47.75 -1.86 35.12
N ILE A 244 -47.96 -3.10 34.68
CA ILE A 244 -48.78 -4.10 35.40
C ILE A 244 -48.15 -4.45 36.74
N GLN A 245 -46.83 -4.69 36.78
CA GLN A 245 -46.09 -4.97 38.02
C GLN A 245 -46.19 -3.80 39.01
N SER A 246 -46.14 -2.56 38.52
CA SER A 246 -46.33 -1.37 39.34
C SER A 246 -47.73 -1.29 39.94
N LYS A 247 -48.78 -1.58 39.15
CA LYS A 247 -50.17 -1.65 39.64
C LYS A 247 -50.34 -2.74 40.69
N LEU A 248 -49.78 -3.93 40.48
CA LEU A 248 -49.80 -5.04 41.45
C LEU A 248 -49.09 -4.65 42.76
N SER A 249 -47.95 -3.97 42.67
CA SER A 249 -47.22 -3.45 43.85
C SER A 249 -48.06 -2.45 44.63
N ALA A 250 -48.73 -1.51 43.93
CA ALA A 250 -49.65 -0.56 44.56
C ALA A 250 -50.83 -1.27 45.25
N ILE A 251 -51.47 -2.25 44.58
CA ILE A 251 -52.55 -3.05 45.17
C ILE A 251 -52.08 -3.75 46.44
N ARG A 252 -50.91 -4.42 46.41
CA ARG A 252 -50.33 -5.08 47.60
C ARG A 252 -50.08 -4.10 48.75
N LYS A 253 -49.62 -2.89 48.44
CA LYS A 253 -49.39 -1.82 49.43
C LYS A 253 -50.69 -1.32 50.06
N TYR A 254 -51.77 -1.18 49.29
CA TYR A 254 -53.08 -0.79 49.82
C TYR A 254 -53.73 -1.93 50.62
N SER A 255 -53.63 -3.16 50.15
CA SER A 255 -54.19 -4.34 50.84
C SER A 255 -53.56 -4.61 52.22
N SER A 256 -52.38 -4.07 52.52
CA SER A 256 -51.72 -4.21 53.83
C SER A 256 -52.10 -3.14 54.85
N GLN A 257 -52.82 -2.10 54.44
CA GLN A 257 -53.29 -1.04 55.35
C GLN A 257 -54.46 -1.54 56.19
N SER A 258 -54.43 -1.30 57.50
CA SER A 258 -55.45 -1.78 58.45
C SER A 258 -56.87 -1.33 58.07
N GLU A 259 -57.03 -0.06 57.70
CA GLU A 259 -58.31 0.54 57.30
C GLU A 259 -58.96 -0.18 56.10
N ILE A 260 -58.14 -0.66 55.17
CA ILE A 260 -58.60 -1.38 53.98
C ILE A 260 -58.81 -2.86 54.30
N ARG A 261 -57.94 -3.46 55.12
CA ARG A 261 -58.04 -4.87 55.50
C ARG A 261 -59.32 -5.16 56.30
N ASP A 262 -59.71 -4.23 57.16
CA ASP A 262 -60.87 -4.36 58.01
C ASP A 262 -62.19 -4.00 57.26
N SER A 263 -62.09 -3.48 56.03
CA SER A 263 -63.21 -3.25 55.12
C SER A 263 -63.38 -4.44 54.15
N GLU A 264 -64.45 -5.22 54.33
CA GLU A 264 -64.75 -6.38 53.49
C GLU A 264 -64.91 -6.01 52.00
N THR A 265 -65.61 -4.92 51.70
CA THR A 265 -65.83 -4.44 50.34
C THR A 265 -64.52 -4.02 49.66
N LEU A 266 -63.73 -3.16 50.30
CA LEU A 266 -62.47 -2.68 49.71
C LEU A 266 -61.44 -3.81 49.56
N SER A 267 -61.34 -4.70 50.55
CA SER A 267 -60.49 -5.88 50.51
C SER A 267 -60.85 -6.81 49.36
N THR A 268 -62.15 -7.05 49.13
CA THR A 268 -62.63 -7.88 48.03
C THR A 268 -62.36 -7.24 46.67
N THR A 269 -62.62 -5.94 46.52
CA THR A 269 -62.32 -5.21 45.27
C THR A 269 -60.83 -5.24 44.93
N LEU A 270 -59.94 -5.03 45.91
CA LEU A 270 -58.50 -5.10 45.66
C LEU A 270 -58.03 -6.51 45.28
N LYS A 271 -58.63 -7.56 45.84
CA LYS A 271 -58.36 -8.95 45.43
C LYS A 271 -58.77 -9.20 43.99
N GLU A 272 -59.96 -8.76 43.58
CA GLU A 272 -60.41 -8.87 42.19
C GLU A 272 -59.50 -8.11 41.22
N MET A 273 -59.09 -6.89 41.59
CA MET A 273 -58.13 -6.12 40.80
C MET A 273 -56.77 -6.82 40.71
N ALA A 274 -56.28 -7.42 41.79
CA ALA A 274 -55.03 -8.19 41.79
C ALA A 274 -55.12 -9.37 40.82
N ILE A 275 -56.19 -10.17 40.90
CA ILE A 275 -56.40 -11.33 40.01
C ILE A 275 -56.41 -10.88 38.54
N ARG A 276 -57.14 -9.80 38.21
CA ARG A 276 -57.18 -9.26 36.84
C ARG A 276 -55.80 -8.85 36.34
N GLN A 277 -55.03 -8.14 37.17
CA GLN A 277 -53.68 -7.70 36.81
C GLN A 277 -52.68 -8.87 36.72
N GLU A 278 -52.83 -9.91 37.54
CA GLU A 278 -52.01 -11.13 37.43
C GLU A 278 -52.29 -11.90 36.13
N ILE A 279 -53.56 -12.01 35.72
CA ILE A 279 -53.93 -12.60 34.43
C ILE A 279 -53.33 -11.78 33.27
N GLU A 280 -53.43 -10.45 33.35
CA GLU A 280 -52.85 -9.54 32.34
C GLU A 280 -51.32 -9.69 32.25
N LEU A 281 -50.65 -9.80 33.40
CA LEU A 281 -49.20 -10.03 33.49
C LEU A 281 -48.80 -11.34 32.81
N VAL A 282 -49.47 -12.45 33.14
CA VAL A 282 -49.19 -13.76 32.53
C VAL A 282 -49.39 -13.72 31.02
N GLY A 283 -50.43 -13.02 30.55
CA GLY A 283 -50.68 -12.80 29.13
C GLY A 283 -49.55 -12.02 28.44
N ALA A 284 -49.11 -10.92 29.03
CA ALA A 284 -48.03 -10.09 28.51
C ALA A 284 -46.68 -10.84 28.50
N GLU A 285 -46.35 -11.59 29.55
CA GLU A 285 -45.15 -12.42 29.63
C GLU A 285 -45.14 -13.54 28.58
N SER A 286 -46.29 -14.16 28.33
CA SER A 286 -46.44 -15.18 27.28
C SER A 286 -46.21 -14.61 25.88
N ARG A 287 -46.76 -13.41 25.59
CA ARG A 287 -46.49 -12.68 24.33
C ARG A 287 -45.01 -12.36 24.19
N ARG A 288 -44.36 -11.89 25.27
CA ARG A 288 -42.93 -11.59 25.29
C ARG A 288 -42.10 -12.82 24.95
N GLN A 289 -42.39 -13.97 25.57
CA GLN A 289 -41.70 -15.23 25.29
C GLN A 289 -41.89 -15.68 23.83
N ALA A 290 -43.10 -15.56 23.29
CA ALA A 290 -43.38 -15.91 21.90
C ALA A 290 -42.57 -15.05 20.91
N ILE A 291 -42.54 -13.72 21.12
CA ILE A 291 -41.77 -12.79 20.29
C ILE A 291 -40.27 -13.06 20.40
N MET A 292 -39.75 -13.31 21.61
CA MET A 292 -38.35 -13.71 21.79
C MET A 292 -38.03 -15.01 21.04
N GLY A 293 -38.97 -15.96 21.00
CA GLY A 293 -38.86 -17.19 20.24
C GLY A 293 -38.78 -16.96 18.73
N VAL A 294 -39.58 -16.04 18.19
CA VAL A 294 -39.51 -15.62 16.78
C VAL A 294 -38.16 -14.95 16.51
N LYS A 295 -37.80 -13.93 17.29
CA LYS A 295 -36.54 -13.18 17.13
C LYS A 295 -35.32 -14.10 17.08
N ARG A 296 -35.18 -15.03 18.03
CA ARG A 296 -34.04 -15.97 18.08
C ARG A 296 -33.93 -16.85 16.83
N ARG A 297 -35.07 -17.26 16.24
CA ARG A 297 -35.07 -18.05 15.00
C ARG A 297 -34.60 -17.21 13.82
N GLU A 298 -35.11 -15.98 13.70
CA GLU A 298 -34.71 -15.05 12.64
C GLU A 298 -33.22 -14.70 12.74
N GLU A 299 -32.70 -14.45 13.96
CA GLU A 299 -31.26 -14.23 14.20
C GLU A 299 -30.42 -15.46 13.78
N ALA A 300 -30.89 -16.67 14.09
CA ALA A 300 -30.19 -17.89 13.69
C ALA A 300 -30.13 -18.05 12.17
N LEU A 301 -31.22 -17.75 11.46
CA LEU A 301 -31.27 -17.74 10.00
C LEU A 301 -30.31 -16.69 9.42
N TYR A 302 -30.33 -15.48 9.98
CA TYR A 302 -29.47 -14.39 9.56
C TYR A 302 -27.97 -14.73 9.72
N ASN A 303 -27.60 -15.36 10.83
CA ASN A 303 -26.21 -15.76 11.09
C ASN A 303 -25.70 -16.79 10.08
N GLN A 304 -26.56 -17.69 9.60
CA GLN A 304 -26.17 -18.64 8.55
C GLN A 304 -25.94 -17.96 7.20
N TYR A 305 -26.75 -16.95 6.88
CA TYR A 305 -26.53 -16.11 5.70
C TYR A 305 -25.19 -15.36 5.78
N GLU A 306 -24.90 -14.73 6.91
CA GLU A 306 -23.62 -14.03 7.12
C GLU A 306 -22.44 -14.98 6.96
N ALA A 307 -22.48 -16.17 7.58
CA ALA A 307 -21.42 -17.17 7.45
C ALA A 307 -21.17 -17.59 5.98
N PHE A 308 -22.23 -17.77 5.20
CA PHE A 308 -22.11 -18.04 3.76
C PHE A 308 -21.50 -16.86 3.00
N ARG A 309 -21.97 -15.64 3.26
CA ARG A 309 -21.48 -14.43 2.59
C ARG A 309 -20.02 -14.16 2.91
N ASP A 310 -19.62 -14.31 4.16
CA ASP A 310 -18.27 -14.03 4.64
C ASP A 310 -17.27 -15.02 4.02
N LEU A 311 -17.60 -16.32 3.98
CA LEU A 311 -16.80 -17.32 3.27
C LEU A 311 -16.58 -16.95 1.79
N LYS A 312 -17.64 -16.50 1.11
CA LYS A 312 -17.54 -16.07 -0.30
C LYS A 312 -16.65 -14.83 -0.46
N SER A 313 -16.77 -13.86 0.44
CA SER A 313 -15.97 -12.63 0.44
C SER A 313 -14.49 -12.92 0.71
N GLU A 314 -14.20 -13.84 1.63
CA GLU A 314 -12.83 -14.27 1.94
C GLU A 314 -12.16 -14.93 0.74
N ILE A 315 -12.86 -15.81 0.01
CA ILE A 315 -12.34 -16.42 -1.22
C ILE A 315 -11.99 -15.35 -2.25
N VAL A 316 -12.89 -14.40 -2.52
CA VAL A 316 -12.63 -13.31 -3.48
C VAL A 316 -11.40 -12.49 -3.08
N THR A 317 -11.23 -12.23 -1.78
CA THR A 317 -10.08 -11.50 -1.24
C THR A 317 -8.77 -12.27 -1.44
N LEU A 318 -8.78 -13.59 -1.18
CA LEU A 318 -7.63 -14.47 -1.40
C LEU A 318 -7.28 -14.57 -2.89
N GLU A 319 -8.27 -14.73 -3.77
CA GLU A 319 -8.07 -14.75 -5.22
C GLU A 319 -7.43 -13.45 -5.73
N TYR A 320 -7.86 -12.31 -5.19
CA TYR A 320 -7.26 -11.02 -5.53
C TYR A 320 -5.80 -10.93 -5.05
N SER A 321 -5.51 -11.42 -3.84
CA SER A 321 -4.14 -11.47 -3.32
C SER A 321 -3.23 -12.34 -4.18
N VAL A 322 -3.70 -13.51 -4.61
CA VAL A 322 -2.95 -14.40 -5.51
C VAL A 322 -2.67 -13.70 -6.85
N LYS A 323 -3.69 -13.12 -7.49
CA LYS A 323 -3.53 -12.41 -8.77
C LYS A 323 -2.60 -11.21 -8.68
N ARG A 324 -2.52 -10.55 -7.53
CA ARG A 324 -1.59 -9.43 -7.30
C ARG A 324 -0.16 -9.94 -7.13
N ASP A 325 0.01 -11.02 -6.38
CA ASP A 325 1.33 -11.54 -6.04
C ASP A 325 1.93 -12.41 -7.18
N GLU A 326 1.12 -12.84 -8.16
CA GLU A 326 1.55 -13.51 -9.42
C GLU A 326 2.03 -12.54 -10.52
N LYS A 327 1.79 -11.23 -10.38
CA LYS A 327 2.24 -10.19 -11.33
C LYS A 327 3.62 -9.65 -10.96
#